data_AF-A0A3B8QIV4-F1
#
_entry.id   AF-A0A3B8QIV4-F1
#
_cell.length_a   1.000
_cell.length_b   1.000
_cell.length_c   1.000
_cell.angle_alpha   90.00
_cell.angle_beta   90.00
_cell.angle_gamma   90.00
#
_symmetry.space_group_name_H-M   'P 1'
#
loop_
_entity.id
_entity.type
_entity.pdbx_description
1 polymer ?
#
loop_
_entity_poly.entity_id
_entity_poly.type
_entity_poly.pdbx_seq_one_letter_code
_entity_poly.pdbx_strand_id
1 'polypeptide(L)'
;VRATLNVFRAQVERYTDLPDSVAGLAEFSNIHQAADFAGFITYNKDGVEQFSFGKYKGQSVASVLEKDPGYYSWIQNADFPLYTKKILTAIRLSLR
;
A
#
# COMPACT_ATOMS: atom_id res chain seq x y z
N VAL A 1 26.16 3.25 -6.04
CA VAL A 1 25.35 3.37 -4.81
C VAL A 1 25.78 4.52 -3.88
N ARG A 2 27.09 4.83 -3.72
CA ARG A 2 27.53 5.97 -2.86
C ARG A 2 26.91 7.32 -3.23
N ALA A 3 26.77 7.63 -4.52
CA ALA A 3 26.13 8.88 -4.96
C ALA A 3 24.67 8.99 -4.48
N THR A 4 23.87 7.94 -4.60
CA THR A 4 22.48 7.88 -4.12
C THR A 4 22.40 8.11 -2.61
N LEU A 5 23.28 7.48 -1.83
CA LEU A 5 23.33 7.65 -0.37
C LEU A 5 23.70 9.09 0.03
N ASN A 6 24.66 9.69 -0.66
CA ASN A 6 25.10 11.05 -0.36
C ASN A 6 23.99 12.07 -0.64
N VAL A 7 23.29 11.92 -1.77
CA VAL A 7 22.13 12.77 -2.10
C VAL A 7 21.05 12.61 -1.04
N PHE A 8 20.72 11.37 -0.66
CA PHE A 8 19.72 11.10 0.37
C PHE A 8 20.07 11.76 1.71
N ARG A 9 21.30 11.59 2.20
CA ARG A 9 21.77 12.24 3.44
C ARG A 9 21.68 13.76 3.38
N ALA A 10 22.10 14.35 2.26
CA ALA A 10 21.97 15.79 2.06
C ALA A 10 20.52 16.29 2.07
N GLN A 11 19.54 15.45 1.68
CA GLN A 11 18.12 15.79 1.83
C GLN A 11 17.69 15.75 3.31
N VAL A 12 18.05 14.69 4.04
CA VAL A 12 17.73 14.56 5.48
C VAL A 12 18.33 15.71 6.28
N GLU A 13 19.55 16.15 5.96
CA GLU A 13 20.20 17.29 6.62
C GLU A 13 19.58 18.65 6.25
N ARG A 14 19.01 18.78 5.04
CA ARG A 14 18.47 20.04 4.52
C ARG A 14 17.07 20.34 5.04
N TYR A 15 16.23 19.32 5.16
CA TYR A 15 14.82 19.48 5.56
C TYR A 15 14.67 19.17 7.04
N THR A 16 14.46 20.22 7.83
CA THR A 16 14.38 20.13 9.30
C THR A 16 13.12 19.43 9.81
N ASP A 17 12.13 19.23 8.95
CA ASP A 17 10.90 18.48 9.20
C ASP A 17 11.02 16.98 8.89
N LEU A 18 12.13 16.54 8.29
CA LEU A 18 12.40 15.11 8.08
C LEU A 18 13.00 14.47 9.35
N PRO A 19 12.51 13.30 9.76
CA PRO A 19 13.15 12.52 10.81
C PRO A 19 14.55 12.07 10.41
N ASP A 20 15.47 12.01 11.37
CA ASP A 20 16.86 11.58 11.19
C ASP A 20 17.07 10.07 11.37
N SER A 21 16.05 9.36 11.87
CA SER A 21 16.07 7.92 12.09
C SER A 21 15.36 7.15 10.97
N VAL A 22 15.84 5.93 10.69
CA VAL A 22 15.20 5.03 9.71
C VAL A 22 13.75 4.73 10.09
N ALA A 23 13.46 4.56 11.38
CA ALA A 23 12.11 4.32 11.87
C ALA A 23 11.21 5.53 11.66
N GLY A 24 11.68 6.74 12.00
CA GLY A 24 10.92 7.97 11.77
C GLY A 24 10.68 8.24 10.29
N LEU A 25 11.68 8.00 9.43
CA LEU A 25 11.53 8.15 7.98
C LEU A 25 10.53 7.13 7.42
N ALA A 26 10.51 5.90 7.95
CA ALA A 26 9.54 4.89 7.55
C ALA A 26 8.11 5.30 7.93
N GLU A 27 7.92 5.84 9.14
CA GLU A 27 6.62 6.36 9.59
C GLU A 27 6.19 7.58 8.77
N PHE A 28 7.11 8.55 8.56
CA PHE A 28 6.87 9.75 7.76
C PHE A 28 6.50 9.42 6.31
N SER A 29 7.13 8.39 5.74
CA SER A 29 6.88 7.97 4.36
C SER A 29 5.63 7.08 4.23
N ASN A 30 5.02 6.65 5.35
CA ASN A 30 3.83 5.80 5.35
C ASN A 30 2.57 6.65 5.11
N ILE A 31 2.43 7.11 3.88
CA ILE A 31 1.30 7.90 3.43
C ILE A 31 0.04 7.00 3.36
N HIS A 32 -0.98 7.34 4.17
CA HIS A 32 -2.34 6.78 4.16
C HIS A 32 -2.59 5.37 4.73
N GLN A 33 -1.75 4.86 5.65
CA GLN A 33 -1.96 3.51 6.22
C GLN A 33 -2.14 2.48 5.08
N ALA A 34 -1.28 2.58 4.07
CA ALA A 34 -1.40 1.77 2.89
C ALA A 34 -0.98 0.32 3.22
N ALA A 35 -1.84 -0.64 2.90
CA ALA A 35 -1.54 -2.05 3.01
C ALA A 35 -0.62 -2.52 1.87
N ASP A 36 -0.66 -1.81 0.73
CA ASP A 36 0.29 -1.95 -0.36
C ASP A 36 1.08 -0.65 -0.60
N PHE A 37 2.33 -0.76 -1.05
CA PHE A 37 3.19 0.43 -1.26
C PHE A 37 2.66 1.43 -2.29
N ALA A 38 1.73 1.05 -3.16
CA ALA A 38 1.14 1.93 -4.16
C ALA A 38 -0.18 2.58 -3.71
N GLY A 39 -0.69 2.23 -2.53
CA GLY A 39 -1.87 2.85 -1.93
C GLY A 39 -3.19 2.48 -2.60
N PHE A 40 -3.26 1.36 -3.34
CA PHE A 40 -4.49 0.83 -3.92
C PHE A 40 -5.35 0.04 -2.91
N ILE A 41 -4.70 -0.50 -1.89
CA ILE A 41 -5.28 -1.18 -0.73
C ILE A 41 -4.79 -0.43 0.51
N THR A 42 -5.73 0.05 1.31
CA THR A 42 -5.47 0.86 2.51
C THR A 42 -6.19 0.24 3.69
N TYR A 43 -5.76 0.54 4.91
CA TYR A 43 -6.54 0.19 6.10
C TYR A 43 -7.61 1.26 6.36
N ASN A 44 -8.82 0.80 6.69
CA ASN A 44 -9.87 1.67 7.19
C ASN A 44 -9.64 2.00 8.69
N LYS A 45 -10.57 2.74 9.30
CA LYS A 45 -10.46 3.14 10.72
C LYS A 45 -10.45 1.95 11.70
N ASP A 46 -10.99 0.82 11.29
CA ASP A 46 -11.07 -0.42 12.07
C ASP A 46 -9.87 -1.35 11.80
N GLY A 47 -8.88 -0.91 11.01
CA GLY A 47 -7.71 -1.70 10.65
C GLY A 47 -7.99 -2.77 9.59
N VAL A 48 -9.09 -2.67 8.84
CA VAL A 48 -9.48 -3.62 7.79
C VAL A 48 -9.06 -3.12 6.42
N GLU A 49 -8.49 -4.00 5.59
CA GLU A 49 -8.09 -3.69 4.22
C GLU A 49 -9.30 -3.33 3.36
N GLN A 50 -9.23 -2.17 2.72
CA GLN A 50 -10.23 -1.66 1.80
C GLN A 50 -9.58 -1.17 0.50
N PHE A 51 -10.34 -1.21 -0.59
CA PHE A 51 -9.91 -0.57 -1.84
C PHE A 51 -9.95 0.95 -1.69
N SER A 52 -8.89 1.64 -2.12
CA SER A 52 -8.84 3.11 -2.14
C SER A 52 -9.30 3.71 -3.48
N PHE A 53 -9.60 2.87 -4.47
CA PHE A 53 -9.86 3.25 -5.86
C PHE A 53 -11.02 2.46 -6.48
N GLY A 54 -11.40 2.88 -7.70
CA GLY A 54 -12.34 2.12 -8.54
C GLY A 54 -13.77 2.07 -8.01
N LYS A 55 -14.56 1.16 -8.60
CA LYS A 55 -16.00 0.96 -8.29
C LYS A 55 -16.25 0.62 -6.82
N TYR A 56 -15.32 -0.10 -6.19
CA TYR A 56 -15.46 -0.57 -4.81
C TYR A 56 -14.66 0.26 -3.80
N LYS A 57 -14.32 1.51 -4.14
CA LYS A 57 -13.61 2.43 -3.23
C LYS A 57 -14.31 2.52 -1.86
N GLY A 58 -13.52 2.39 -0.80
CA GLY A 58 -13.95 2.41 0.61
C GLY A 58 -14.59 1.11 1.10
N GLN A 59 -14.68 0.08 0.26
CA GLN A 59 -15.24 -1.22 0.66
C GLN A 59 -14.12 -2.20 1.01
N SER A 60 -14.39 -3.07 1.98
CA SER A 60 -13.47 -4.13 2.40
C SER A 60 -13.07 -5.01 1.23
N VAL A 61 -11.77 -5.27 1.09
CA VAL A 61 -11.25 -6.16 0.04
C VAL A 61 -11.88 -7.53 0.17
N ALA A 62 -11.92 -8.10 1.38
CA ALA A 62 -12.51 -9.41 1.64
C ALA A 62 -13.96 -9.50 1.16
N SER A 63 -14.80 -8.54 1.58
CA SER A 63 -16.22 -8.51 1.21
C SER A 63 -16.43 -8.40 -0.31
N VAL A 64 -15.60 -7.59 -0.99
CA VAL A 64 -15.68 -7.44 -2.44
C VAL A 64 -15.25 -8.72 -3.15
N LEU A 65 -14.22 -9.42 -2.66
CA LEU A 65 -13.77 -10.69 -3.26
C LEU A 65 -14.79 -11.82 -3.12
N GLU A 66 -15.59 -11.81 -2.05
CA GLU A 66 -16.71 -12.75 -1.86
C GLU A 66 -17.90 -12.38 -2.77
N LYS A 67 -18.26 -11.09 -2.81
CA LYS A 67 -19.42 -10.58 -3.56
C LYS A 67 -19.20 -10.60 -5.09
N ASP A 68 -18.00 -10.29 -5.53
CA ASP A 68 -17.61 -10.20 -6.95
C ASP A 68 -16.24 -10.88 -7.16
N PRO A 69 -16.21 -12.22 -7.25
CA PRO A 69 -14.98 -12.98 -7.47
C PRO A 69 -14.27 -12.62 -8.78
N GLY A 70 -15.00 -12.05 -9.75
CA GLY A 70 -14.44 -11.59 -11.03
C GLY A 70 -13.51 -10.39 -10.87
N TYR A 71 -13.75 -9.56 -9.85
CA TYR A 71 -12.92 -8.39 -9.56
C TYR A 71 -11.47 -8.76 -9.24
N TYR A 72 -11.25 -9.89 -8.54
CA TYR A 72 -9.91 -10.44 -8.33
C TYR A 72 -9.19 -10.69 -9.66
N SER A 73 -9.84 -11.42 -10.57
CA SER A 73 -9.24 -11.78 -11.87
C SER A 73 -8.96 -10.55 -12.71
N TRP A 74 -9.82 -9.53 -12.65
CA TRP A 74 -9.58 -8.25 -13.32
C TRP A 74 -8.31 -7.57 -12.77
N ILE A 75 -8.15 -7.44 -11.45
CA ILE A 75 -6.95 -6.81 -10.86
C ILE A 75 -5.69 -7.61 -11.21
N GLN A 76 -5.74 -8.95 -11.16
CA GLN A 76 -4.58 -9.78 -11.46
C GLN A 76 -4.11 -9.64 -12.92
N ASN A 77 -5.03 -9.40 -13.85
CA ASN A 77 -4.72 -9.24 -15.28
C ASN A 77 -4.46 -7.78 -15.69
N ALA A 78 -4.96 -6.80 -14.94
CA ALA A 78 -4.73 -5.38 -15.19
C ALA A 78 -3.31 -4.95 -14.77
N ASP A 79 -2.89 -3.75 -15.19
CA ASP A 79 -1.56 -3.21 -14.92
C ASP A 79 -1.46 -2.59 -13.52
N PHE A 80 -1.48 -3.44 -12.49
CA PHE A 80 -1.20 -3.05 -11.10
C PHE A 80 0.20 -3.49 -10.67
N PRO A 81 0.85 -2.74 -9.75
CA PRO A 81 2.12 -3.14 -9.17
C PRO A 81 2.07 -4.56 -8.60
N LEU A 82 3.15 -5.32 -8.80
CA LEU A 82 3.21 -6.72 -8.39
C LEU A 82 2.93 -6.91 -6.89
N TYR A 83 3.37 -5.96 -6.06
CA TYR A 83 3.13 -6.02 -4.63
C TYR A 83 1.64 -5.88 -4.28
N THR A 84 0.91 -4.95 -4.90
CA THR A 84 -0.55 -4.81 -4.77
C THR A 84 -1.26 -6.12 -5.10
N LYS A 85 -0.87 -6.76 -6.22
CA LYS A 85 -1.39 -8.08 -6.64
C LYS A 85 -1.11 -9.18 -5.60
N LYS A 86 0.08 -9.19 -5.00
CA LYS A 86 0.45 -10.14 -3.96
C LYS A 86 -0.38 -9.95 -2.68
N ILE A 87 -0.58 -8.71 -2.24
CA ILE A 87 -1.41 -8.38 -1.07
C ILE A 87 -2.86 -8.84 -1.32
N LEU A 88 -3.42 -8.55 -2.50
CA LEU A 88 -4.75 -9.02 -2.88
C LEU A 88 -4.89 -10.54 -2.79
N THR A 89 -3.90 -11.29 -3.30
CA THR A 89 -3.87 -12.76 -3.20
C THR A 89 -3.76 -13.24 -1.75
N ALA A 90 -2.94 -12.59 -0.93
CA ALA A 90 -2.77 -12.96 0.48
C ALA A 90 -4.10 -12.84 1.24
N ILE A 91 -4.82 -11.72 1.05
CA ILE A 91 -6.16 -11.52 1.63
C ILE A 91 -7.13 -12.60 1.14
N ARG A 92 -7.11 -12.94 -0.16
CA ARG A 92 -7.97 -14.00 -0.69
C ARG A 92 -7.72 -15.37 -0.05
N LEU A 93 -6.46 -15.67 0.27
CA LEU A 93 -6.07 -16.96 0.87
C LEU A 93 -6.39 -17.03 2.36
N SER A 94 -6.44 -15.90 3.07
CA SER A 94 -6.80 -15.87 4.50
C SER A 94 -8.31 -16.04 4.75
N LEU A 95 -9.15 -15.90 3.73
CA LEU A 95 -10.60 -16.16 3.80
C LEU A 95 -10.96 -17.66 3.76
N ARG A 96 -9.97 -18.55 3.60
CA ARG A 96 -10.17 -20.00 3.45
C ARG A 96 -9.91 -20.76 4.73
#